data_AF-A0A9R1SEQ6-F1
#
_entry.id   AF-A0A9R1SEQ6-F1
#
_cell.length_a   1.000
_cell.length_b   1.000
_cell.length_c   1.000
_cell.angle_alpha   90.00
_cell.angle_beta   90.00
_cell.angle_gamma   90.00
#
_symmetry.space_group_name_H-M   'P 1'
#
loop_
_entity.id
_entity.type
_entity.pdbx_description
1 polymer ?
#
loop_
_entity_poly.entity_id
_entity_poly.type
_entity_poly.pdbx_seq_one_letter_code
_entity_poly.pdbx_strand_id
1 'polypeptide(L)' 'MPAGVSWPRYLRMFAASVLSMFAGAQVVHQYYRPDLTIPEVPPKPGELQTELTGLKERQTDSASQKQ' A
#
# COMPACT_ATOMS: atom_id res chain seq x y z
N MET A 1 5.00 28.18 26.71
CA MET A 1 4.94 27.00 25.80
C MET A 1 4.03 25.96 26.44
N PRO A 2 3.10 25.34 25.70
CA PRO A 2 2.21 24.32 26.28
C PRO A 2 3.07 23.21 26.89
N ALA A 3 2.73 22.77 28.11
CA ALA A 3 3.40 21.70 28.87
C ALA A 3 4.92 21.83 29.14
N GLY A 4 5.53 23.02 29.00
CA GLY A 4 6.93 23.25 29.39
C GLY A 4 8.00 22.64 28.46
N VAL A 5 7.60 22.13 27.29
CA VAL A 5 8.51 21.61 26.28
C VAL A 5 8.74 22.62 25.15
N SER A 6 9.93 22.59 24.55
CA SER A 6 10.32 23.53 23.50
C SER A 6 9.57 23.26 22.19
N TRP A 7 9.19 24.31 21.45
CA TRP A 7 8.51 24.20 20.15
C TRP A 7 9.24 23.29 19.13
N PRO A 8 10.60 23.29 19.05
CA PRO A 8 11.32 22.34 18.21
C PRO A 8 11.08 20.87 18.59
N ARG A 9 10.79 20.57 19.86
CA ARG A 9 10.49 19.20 20.30
C ARG A 9 9.17 18.69 19.69
N TYR A 10 8.15 19.54 19.64
CA TYR A 10 6.88 19.20 18.97
C TYR A 10 7.09 18.97 17.47
N LEU A 11 7.82 19.86 16.80
CA LEU A 11 8.12 19.71 15.38
C LEU A 11 8.88 18.43 15.06
N ARG A 12 9.85 18.05 15.91
CA ARG A 12 10.58 16.78 15.74
C ARG A 12 9.66 15.57 15.81
N MET A 13 8.75 15.54 16.78
CA MET A 13 7.80 14.42 16.91
C MET A 13 6.82 14.38 15.74
N PHE A 14 6.30 15.54 15.31
CA PHE A 14 5.44 15.63 14.14
C PHE A 14 6.15 15.19 12.85
N ALA A 15 7.38 15.64 12.63
CA ALA A 15 8.17 15.20 11.48
C ALA A 15 8.44 13.70 11.53
N ALA A 16 8.77 13.14 12.70
CA ALA A 16 8.98 11.71 12.87
C ALA A 16 7.71 10.90 12.54
N SER A 17 6.52 11.35 12.97
CA SER A 17 5.27 10.65 12.66
C SER A 17 4.96 10.65 11.17
N VAL A 18 5.14 11.80 10.50
CA VAL A 18 4.92 11.92 9.06
C VAL A 18 5.92 11.05 8.28
N LEU A 19 7.20 11.06 8.66
CA LEU A 19 8.22 10.21 8.05
C LEU A 19 7.93 8.72 8.24
N SER A 20 7.48 8.32 9.42
CA SER A 20 7.06 6.93 9.68
C SER A 20 5.90 6.50 8.79
N MET A 21 4.93 7.40 8.51
CA MET A 21 3.81 7.12 7.62
C MET A 21 4.28 6.87 6.19
N PHE A 22 5.16 7.74 5.66
CA PHE A 22 5.71 7.56 4.32
C PHE A 22 6.57 6.31 4.19
N ALA A 23 7.40 6.03 5.19
CA ALA A 23 8.21 4.81 5.20
C ALA A 23 7.33 3.55 5.18
N GLY A 24 6.26 3.51 6.00
CA GLY A 24 5.31 2.40 6.02
C GLY A 24 4.62 2.20 4.67
N ALA A 25 4.12 3.28 4.05
CA ALA A 25 3.49 3.21 2.74
C ALA A 25 4.46 2.65 1.68
N GLN A 26 5.69 3.16 1.63
CA GLN A 26 6.70 2.70 0.68
C GLN A 26 7.07 1.23 0.87
N VAL A 27 7.17 0.76 2.11
CA VAL A 27 7.46 -0.66 2.41
C VAL A 27 6.36 -1.56 1.86
N VAL A 28 5.08 -1.22 2.05
CA VAL A 28 3.96 -2.01 1.51
C VAL A 28 3.98 -2.01 -0.03
N HIS A 29 4.25 -0.88 -0.67
CA HIS A 29 4.39 -0.80 -2.12
C HIS A 29 5.57 -1.63 -2.64
N GLN A 30 6.70 -1.65 -1.95
CA GLN A 30 7.87 -2.44 -2.35
C GLN A 30 7.69 -3.93 -2.08
N TYR A 31 7.01 -4.29 -0.99
CA TYR A 31 6.81 -5.68 -0.57
C TYR A 31 5.72 -6.38 -1.39
N TYR A 32 4.58 -5.73 -1.63
CA TYR A 32 3.47 -6.31 -2.38
C TYR A 32 3.45 -5.93 -3.85
N ARG A 33 4.30 -4.99 -4.29
CA ARG A 33 4.36 -4.47 -5.68
C ARG A 33 2.99 -4.44 -6.38
N PRO A 34 2.02 -3.71 -5.82
CA PRO A 34 0.71 -3.65 -6.43
C PRO A 34 0.84 -3.12 -7.87
N ASP A 35 0.06 -3.67 -8.79
CA ASP A 35 -0.08 -3.08 -10.11
C ASP A 35 -0.89 -1.78 -9.97
N LEU A 36 -0.26 -0.64 -10.25
CA LEU A 36 -0.90 0.68 -10.21
C LEU A 36 -1.52 1.07 -11.56
N THR A 37 -1.57 0.14 -12.53
CA THR A 37 -2.16 0.40 -13.84
C THR A 37 -3.66 0.65 -13.70
N ILE A 38 -4.08 1.89 -13.91
CA ILE A 38 -5.50 2.26 -13.95
C ILE A 38 -5.95 2.16 -15.41
N PRO A 39 -6.96 1.33 -15.74
CA PRO A 39 -7.52 1.31 -17.09
C PRO A 39 -8.19 2.65 -17.41
N GLU A 40 -7.97 3.18 -18.61
CA GLU A 40 -8.58 4.43 -19.08
C GLU A 40 -10.11 4.37 -19.09
N VAL A 41 -10.66 3.19 -19.42
CA VAL A 41 -12.09 2.94 -19.39
C VAL A 41 -12.47 2.35 -18.04
N PRO A 42 -13.36 2.99 -17.26
CA PRO A 42 -13.83 2.42 -16.02
C PRO A 42 -14.57 1.10 -16.31
N PRO A 43 -14.33 0.04 -15.51
CA PRO A 43 -15.04 -1.22 -15.69
C PRO A 43 -16.54 -1.00 -15.49
N LYS A 44 -17.35 -1.77 -16.20
CA LYS A 44 -18.81 -1.66 -16.10
C LYS A 44 -19.26 -2.01 -14.67
N PRO A 45 -20.36 -1.43 -14.18
CA PRO A 45 -20.91 -1.77 -12.87
C PRO A 45 -21.14 -3.29 -12.77
N GLY A 46 -20.41 -3.97 -11.87
CA GLY A 46 -20.46 -5.43 -11.69
C GLY A 46 -19.29 -6.22 -12.29
N GLU A 47 -18.38 -5.61 -13.06
CA GLU A 47 -17.16 -6.26 -13.60
C GLU A 47 -15.88 -5.88 -12.83
N LEU A 48 -16.01 -5.11 -11.75
CA LEU A 48 -14.90 -4.84 -10.85
C LEU A 48 -14.40 -6.18 -10.29
N GLN A 49 -13.20 -6.59 -10.67
CA GLN A 49 -12.54 -7.77 -10.12
C GLN A 49 -12.15 -7.46 -8.67
N THR A 50 -13.13 -7.57 -7.77
CA THR A 50 -12.96 -7.51 -6.31
C THR A 50 -12.51 -8.84 -5.74
N GLU A 51 -12.26 -9.85 -6.59
CA GLU A 51 -11.67 -11.10 -6.14
C GLU A 51 -10.29 -10.81 -5.54
N LEU A 52 -9.98 -11.48 -4.43
CA LEU A 52 -8.68 -11.41 -3.79
C LEU A 52 -7.62 -11.89 -4.79
N THR A 53 -6.99 -10.97 -5.52
CA THR A 53 -5.99 -11.25 -6.58
C THR A 53 -4.94 -12.27 -6.14
N GLY A 54 -4.58 -12.27 -4.85
CA GLY A 54 -3.64 -13.24 -4.25
C GLY A 54 -4.10 -14.71 -4.22
N LEU A 55 -5.40 -15.02 -4.38
CA LEU A 55 -5.87 -16.41 -4.54
C LEU A 55 -5.68 -16.92 -5.97
N LYS A 56 -5.73 -16.02 -6.96
CA LYS A 56 -5.57 -16.34 -8.38
C LYS A 56 -4.11 -16.61 -8.74
N GLU A 57 -3.17 -15.80 -8.25
CA GLU A 57 -1.73 -15.98 -8.47
C GLU A 57 -1.23 -17.34 -7.96
N ARG A 58 -1.76 -17.78 -6.81
CA ARG A 58 -1.43 -19.10 -6.22
C ARG A 58 -1.94 -20.27 -7.07
N GLN A 59 -3.02 -20.09 -7.83
CA GLN A 59 -3.56 -21.10 -8.74
C GLN A 59 -2.79 -21.17 -10.06
N THR A 60 -2.28 -20.04 -10.57
CA THR A 60 -1.47 -20.02 -11.80
C THR A 60 -0.10 -20.66 -11.60
N ASP A 61 0.55 -20.44 -10.45
CA ASP A 61 1.84 -21.06 -10.14
C ASP A 61 1.73 -22.58 -9.94
N SER A 62 0.66 -23.04 -9.30
CA SER A 62 0.41 -24.48 -9.09
C SER A 62 -0.12 -25.20 -10.33
N ALA A 63 -0.71 -24.47 -11.29
CA ALA A 63 -1.07 -25.00 -12.61
C ALA A 63 0.13 -25.10 -13.56
N SER A 64 1.07 -24.15 -13.52
CA SER A 64 2.30 -24.17 -14.34
C SER A 64 3.29 -25.24 -13.88
N GLN A 65 3.28 -25.61 -12.60
CA GLN A 65 4.16 -26.66 -12.06
C GLN A 65 3.70 -28.09 -12.41
N LYS A 66 2.54 -28.26 -13.05
CA LYS A 66 1.98 -29.56 -13.45
C LYS A 66 2.05 -29.86 -14.96
N GLN A 67 2.76 -29.05 -15.74
CA GLN A 67 3.10 -29.34 -17.14
C GLN A 67 4.49 -29.96 -17.28
#